data_AF-A0A3D5Z1W4-F1
#
_entry.id   AF-A0A3D5Z1W4-F1
#
_cell.length_a   1.000
_cell.length_b   1.000
_cell.length_c   1.000
_cell.angle_alpha   90.00
_cell.angle_beta   90.00
_cell.angle_gamma   90.00
#
_symmetry.space_group_name_H-M   'P 1'
#
loop_
_entity.id
_entity.type
_entity.pdbx_description
1 polymer ?
#
loop_
_entity_poly.entity_id
_entity_poly.type
_entity_poly.pdbx_seq_one_letter_code
_entity_poly.pdbx_strand_id
1 'polypeptide(L)' 'MQNRKLGNSNLEVSALGLGCMGMNFSFPPFPEKKEMIS' A
#
# COMPACT_ATOMS: atom_id res chain seq x y z
N MET A 1 -0.10 6.92 13.97
CA MET A 1 -0.23 5.71 13.14
C MET A 1 -0.42 4.54 14.10
N GLN A 2 -1.41 3.68 13.90
CA GLN A 2 -1.64 2.51 14.77
C GLN A 2 -0.95 1.30 14.15
N ASN A 3 -0.22 0.51 14.96
CA ASN A 3 0.55 -0.63 14.51
C ASN A 3 0.08 -1.93 15.19
N ARG A 4 0.33 -3.08 14.55
CA ARG A 4 -0.02 -4.41 15.07
C ARG A 4 0.95 -5.49 14.59
N LYS A 5 1.06 -6.57 15.35
CA LYS A 5 1.83 -7.77 14.97
C LYS A 5 1.08 -8.56 13.90
N LEU A 6 1.76 -8.95 12.81
CA LEU A 6 1.18 -9.75 11.74
C LEU A 6 1.25 -11.25 12.07
N GLY A 7 0.12 -11.79 12.52
CA GLY A 7 0.01 -13.20 12.92
C GLY A 7 0.94 -13.55 14.08
N ASN A 8 1.55 -14.73 14.02
CA ASN A 8 2.51 -15.18 15.04
C ASN A 8 3.97 -14.78 14.71
N SER A 9 4.18 -13.99 13.66
CA SER A 9 5.51 -13.50 13.25
C SER A 9 5.88 -12.23 14.00
N ASN A 10 7.17 -11.93 14.18
CA ASN A 10 7.62 -10.68 14.81
C ASN A 10 7.52 -9.45 13.89
N LEU A 11 6.81 -9.56 12.77
CA LEU A 11 6.60 -8.45 11.86
C LEU A 11 5.52 -7.53 12.42
N GLU A 12 5.87 -6.26 12.64
CA GLU A 12 4.94 -5.21 13.00
C GLU A 12 4.54 -4.41 11.76
N VAL A 13 3.25 -4.20 11.57
CA VAL A 13 2.68 -3.53 10.40
C VAL A 13 1.70 -2.44 10.82
N SER A 14 1.51 -1.45 9.96
CA SER A 14 0.45 -0.46 10.11
C SER A 14 -0.93 -1.14 10.09
N ALA A 15 -1.86 -0.62 10.88
CA ALA A 15 -3.25 -1.05 10.89
C ALA A 15 -3.96 -0.81 9.55
N LEU A 16 -3.41 0.08 8.71
CA LEU A 16 -3.85 0.36 7.34
C LEU A 16 -2.73 -0.02 6.37
N GLY A 17 -3.07 -0.75 5.31
CA GLY A 17 -2.16 -1.10 4.22
C GLY A 17 -2.39 -0.22 2.98
N LEU A 18 -1.34 -0.03 2.19
CA LEU A 18 -1.42 0.61 0.87
C LEU A 18 -1.48 -0.48 -0.21
N GLY A 19 -2.57 -0.54 -0.97
CA GLY A 19 -2.70 -1.46 -2.10
C GLY A 19 -2.15 -0.86 -3.39
N CYS A 20 -1.10 -1.47 -3.96
CA CYS A 20 -0.43 -0.92 -5.15
C CYS A 20 -0.93 -1.47 -6.50
N MET A 21 -1.83 -2.47 -6.51
CA MET A 21 -2.37 -3.04 -7.77
C MET A 21 -3.04 -1.98 -8.65
N GLY A 22 -3.68 -1.00 -8.00
CA GLY A 22 -4.34 0.14 -8.63
C GLY A 22 -3.43 1.01 -9.52
N MET A 23 -2.14 1.04 -9.20
CA MET A 23 -1.18 1.99 -9.75
C MET A 23 -0.60 1.54 -11.10
N ASN A 24 -0.81 0.28 -11.52
CA ASN A 24 -0.22 -0.24 -12.77
C ASN A 24 -1.24 -0.83 -13.75
N PHE A 25 -2.26 -1.55 -13.26
CA PHE A 25 -3.15 -2.37 -14.11
C PHE A 25 -4.65 -2.17 -13.84
N SER A 26 -5.05 -1.04 -13.24
CA SER A 26 -6.45 -0.84 -12.86
C SER A 26 -7.33 -0.41 -14.03
N PHE A 27 -7.78 0.85 -14.05
CA PHE A 27 -8.59 1.39 -15.12
C PHE A 27 -8.07 2.78 -15.44
N PRO A 28 -8.08 3.20 -16.72
CA PRO A 28 -7.79 4.58 -17.06
C PRO A 28 -8.78 5.52 -16.34
N PRO A 29 -8.35 6.71 -15.91
CA PRO A 29 -7.02 7.29 -16.14
C PRO A 29 -5.98 6.79 -15.14
N PHE A 30 -4.78 6.51 -15.65
CA PHE A 30 -3.64 6.16 -14.78
C PHE A 30 -3.15 7.43 -14.05
N PRO A 31 -2.86 7.33 -12.74
CA PRO A 31 -2.27 8.45 -12.01
C PRO A 31 -0.90 8.84 -12.58
N GLU A 32 -0.53 10.12 -12.46
CA GLU A 32 0.75 10.56 -13.00
C GLU A 32 1.91 9.87 -12.28
N LYS A 33 3.02 9.65 -12.99
CA LYS A 33 4.20 8.97 -12.43
C LYS A 33 4.66 9.62 -11.11
N LYS A 34 4.56 10.94 -10.99
CA LYS A 34 4.93 11.69 -9.79
C LYS A 34 4.09 11.30 -8.57
N GLU A 35 2.83 10.94 -8.77
CA GLU A 35 1.92 10.50 -7.69
C GLU A 35 2.18 9.04 -7.27
N MET A 36 2.93 8.28 -8.07
CA MET A 36 3.26 6.87 -7.83
C MET A 36 4.67 6.64 -7.28
N ILE A 37 5.57 7.62 -7.38
CA ILE A 37 6.92 7.55 -6.84
C ILE A 37 6.94 8.41 -5.56
N SER A 38 6.67 7.82 -4.40
CA SER A 38 6.86 8.47 -3.09
C SER A 38 7.44 7.48 -2.10
#